data_AF-W6YYZ1-F1
#
_entry.id   AF-W6YYZ1-F1
#
_cell.length_a   1.000
_cell.length_b   1.000
_cell.length_c   1.000
_cell.angle_alpha   90.00
_cell.angle_beta   90.00
_cell.angle_gamma   90.00
#
_symmetry.space_group_name_H-M   'P 1'
#
loop_
_entity.id
_entity.type
_entity.pdbx_description
1 polymer ?
#
loop_
_entity_poly.entity_id
_entity_poly.type
_entity_poly.pdbx_seq_one_letter_code
_entity_poly.pdbx_strand_id
1 'polypeptide(L)'
;MSLSFTSQVLEIEAIVDYVFSKKRLAAEAAQMAAPQIAFVEDNAFKVLYNNKRLAILGEAVLARELCSAWFRMRGSHDDALSPAQWTQLRNDLISNDALAHRGYTVGIDQVIITASSTPTVSPKMVAATFGAIIGAVHEDGGDAAVHKVMQHLGFFDHALLTVTSLFFHSHPQHEQRLVMH
;
A
#
# COMPACT_ATOMS: atom_id res chain seq x y z
N MET A 1 -10.88 27.09 4.99
CA MET A 1 -11.76 25.95 5.24
C MET A 1 -10.95 24.96 6.09
N SER A 2 -11.18 24.87 7.40
CA SER A 2 -10.46 23.89 8.22
C SER A 2 -11.09 22.53 7.96
N LEU A 3 -10.44 21.68 7.18
CA LEU A 3 -10.80 20.27 7.14
C LEU A 3 -10.68 19.75 8.57
N SER A 4 -11.81 19.42 9.20
CA SER A 4 -11.81 19.01 10.59
C SER A 4 -11.11 17.66 10.71
N PHE A 5 -10.19 17.50 11.65
CA PHE A 5 -9.47 16.27 12.01
C PHE A 5 -10.26 14.97 11.76
N THR A 6 -11.55 14.96 12.14
CA THR A 6 -12.44 13.82 11.95
C THR A 6 -12.67 13.42 10.49
N SER A 7 -12.70 14.37 9.54
CA SER A 7 -12.93 14.11 8.11
C SER A 7 -11.76 13.33 7.51
N GLN A 8 -10.51 13.82 7.67
CA GLN A 8 -9.35 13.11 7.10
C GLN A 8 -9.16 11.74 7.72
N VAL A 9 -9.41 11.63 9.03
CA VAL A 9 -9.33 10.34 9.71
C VAL A 9 -10.35 9.36 9.10
N LEU A 10 -11.62 9.75 8.97
CA LEU A 10 -12.65 8.89 8.40
C LEU A 10 -12.37 8.55 6.92
N GLU A 11 -11.86 9.50 6.14
CA GLU A 11 -11.49 9.27 4.75
C GLU A 11 -10.33 8.28 4.64
N ILE A 12 -9.28 8.41 5.46
CA ILE A 12 -8.19 7.44 5.51
C ILE A 12 -8.71 6.06 5.91
N GLU A 13 -9.54 5.97 6.95
CA GLU A 13 -10.13 4.71 7.41
C GLU A 13 -10.92 4.01 6.31
N ALA A 14 -11.66 4.78 5.50
CA ALA A 14 -12.39 4.27 4.35
C ALA A 14 -11.46 3.84 3.21
N ILE A 15 -10.37 4.58 2.94
CA ILE A 15 -9.38 4.25 1.89
C ILE A 15 -8.67 2.93 2.19
N VAL A 16 -8.32 2.67 3.45
CA VAL A 16 -7.54 1.48 3.82
C VAL A 16 -8.36 0.34 4.42
N ASP A 17 -9.67 0.50 4.58
CA ASP A 17 -10.56 -0.45 5.24
C ASP A 17 -10.04 -0.88 6.63
N TYR A 18 -9.56 0.11 7.40
CA TYR A 18 -9.00 -0.09 8.73
C TYR A 18 -9.43 1.03 9.66
N VAL A 19 -10.06 0.68 10.77
CA VAL A 19 -10.47 1.64 11.81
C VAL A 19 -9.36 1.76 12.85
N PHE A 20 -8.77 2.96 12.96
CA PHE A 20 -7.74 3.26 13.94
C PHE A 20 -8.31 3.31 15.35
N SER A 21 -7.62 2.64 16.28
CA SER A 21 -7.82 2.82 17.72
C SER A 21 -7.30 4.18 18.17
N LYS A 22 -6.14 4.60 17.63
CA LYS A 22 -5.53 5.91 17.86
C LYS A 22 -5.74 6.81 16.64
N LYS A 23 -6.89 7.51 16.57
CA LYS A 23 -7.26 8.40 15.45
C LYS A 23 -6.18 9.43 15.06
N ARG A 24 -5.39 9.87 16.05
CA ARG A 24 -4.24 10.76 15.83
C ARG A 24 -3.20 10.20 14.85
N LEU A 25 -2.99 8.88 14.79
CA LEU A 25 -2.02 8.29 13.87
C LEU A 25 -2.43 8.50 12.40
N ALA A 26 -3.72 8.34 12.09
CA ALA A 26 -4.25 8.64 10.75
C ALA A 26 -4.10 10.12 10.40
N ALA A 27 -4.42 11.02 11.34
CA ALA A 27 -4.24 12.45 11.12
C ALA A 27 -2.75 12.81 10.91
N GLU A 28 -1.84 12.25 11.72
CA GLU A 28 -0.39 12.49 11.60
C GLU A 28 0.14 11.97 10.25
N ALA A 29 -0.38 10.85 9.75
CA ALA A 29 -0.03 10.32 8.45
C ALA A 29 -0.35 11.28 7.29
N ALA A 30 -1.46 12.04 7.38
CA ALA A 30 -1.85 13.04 6.40
C ALA A 30 -1.09 14.37 6.50
N GLN A 31 -0.38 14.63 7.60
CA GLN A 31 0.24 15.93 7.85
C GLN A 31 1.51 16.10 6.99
N MET A 32 1.47 17.06 6.05
CA MET A 32 2.66 17.50 5.31
C MET A 32 2.94 19.00 5.37
N ALA A 33 2.07 19.78 6.01
CA ALA A 33 2.07 21.25 5.91
C ALA A 33 3.30 21.96 6.51
N ALA A 34 3.86 21.43 7.59
CA ALA A 34 4.97 22.05 8.32
C ALA A 34 5.67 20.99 9.18
N PRO A 35 6.85 21.28 9.77
CA PRO A 35 7.48 20.35 10.72
C PRO A 35 6.54 19.89 11.84
N GLN A 36 5.65 20.81 12.26
CA GLN A 36 4.54 20.53 13.15
C GLN A 36 3.41 21.55 12.93
N ILE A 37 2.17 21.17 13.20
CA ILE A 37 1.01 22.07 13.23
C ILE A 37 0.26 21.93 14.55
N ALA A 38 -0.46 22.98 14.95
CA ALA A 38 -1.45 22.89 16.02
C ALA A 38 -2.74 22.28 15.46
N PHE A 39 -3.35 21.39 16.22
CA PHE A 39 -4.67 20.82 15.92
C PHE A 39 -5.51 20.71 17.20
N VAL A 40 -6.82 20.60 17.04
CA VAL A 40 -7.76 20.46 18.17
C VAL A 40 -8.18 18.99 18.28
N GLU A 41 -7.95 18.38 19.43
CA GLU A 41 -8.39 17.03 19.79
C GLU A 41 -8.86 17.07 21.24
N ASP A 42 -10.06 16.53 21.51
CA ASP A 42 -10.70 16.56 22.84
C ASP A 42 -10.81 17.98 23.44
N ASN A 43 -11.13 18.97 22.60
CA ASN A 43 -11.23 20.38 22.97
C ASN A 43 -9.91 20.99 23.53
N ALA A 44 -8.77 20.36 23.23
CA ALA A 44 -7.44 20.84 23.60
C ALA A 44 -6.56 21.01 22.35
N PHE A 45 -5.71 22.03 22.36
CA PHE A 45 -4.67 22.19 21.35
C PHE A 45 -3.56 21.17 21.57
N LYS A 46 -3.29 20.37 20.56
CA LYS A 46 -2.21 19.40 20.53
C LYS A 46 -1.32 19.66 19.31
N VAL A 47 -0.13 19.07 19.32
CA VAL A 47 0.85 19.18 18.24
C VAL A 47 0.77 17.95 17.35
N LEU A 48 0.60 18.16 16.05
CA LEU A 48 0.70 17.10 15.04
C LEU A 48 2.00 17.25 14.29
N TYR A 49 2.82 16.21 14.29
CA TYR A 49 4.11 16.23 13.60
C TYR A 49 3.96 15.95 12.11
N ASN A 50 4.99 16.30 11.35
CA ASN A 50 5.08 15.93 9.96
C ASN A 50 5.20 14.42 9.78
N ASN A 51 4.53 13.89 8.75
CA ASN A 51 4.38 12.45 8.53
C ASN A 51 5.67 11.68 8.20
N LYS A 52 6.81 12.36 8.00
CA LYS A 52 8.09 11.75 7.60
C LYS A 52 8.51 10.52 8.40
N ARG A 53 8.34 10.53 9.72
CA ARG A 53 8.74 9.40 10.56
C ARG A 53 7.87 8.17 10.31
N LEU A 54 6.55 8.38 10.20
CA LEU A 54 5.61 7.33 9.81
C LEU A 54 5.88 6.83 8.39
N ALA A 55 6.23 7.73 7.46
CA ALA A 55 6.56 7.37 6.08
C ALA A 55 7.75 6.40 6.00
N ILE A 56 8.84 6.72 6.70
CA ILE A 56 10.03 5.87 6.76
C ILE A 56 9.70 4.49 7.38
N LEU A 57 8.91 4.48 8.46
CA LEU A 57 8.47 3.23 9.08
C LEU A 57 7.63 2.38 8.10
N GLY A 58 6.64 3.01 7.45
CA GLY A 58 5.76 2.32 6.52
C GLY A 58 6.45 1.78 5.28
N GLU A 59 7.44 2.51 4.72
CA GLU A 59 8.27 1.99 3.62
C GLU A 59 9.01 0.71 4.02
N ALA A 60 9.60 0.68 5.23
CA ALA A 60 10.28 -0.50 5.75
C ALA A 60 9.32 -1.68 5.97
N VAL A 61 8.13 -1.39 6.50
CA VAL A 61 7.07 -2.38 6.74
C VAL A 61 6.51 -2.94 5.42
N LEU A 62 6.21 -2.09 4.43
CA LEU A 62 5.78 -2.49 3.09
C LEU A 62 6.80 -3.43 2.45
N ALA A 63 8.08 -3.05 2.48
CA ALA A 63 9.15 -3.86 1.91
C ALA A 63 9.27 -5.22 2.62
N ARG A 64 9.15 -5.25 3.95
CA ARG A 64 9.21 -6.49 4.73
C ARG A 64 8.04 -7.43 4.41
N GLU A 65 6.81 -6.92 4.41
CA GLU A 65 5.61 -7.73 4.11
C GLU A 65 5.66 -8.28 2.68
N LEU A 66 6.01 -7.43 1.71
CA LEU A 66 6.13 -7.84 0.31
C LEU A 66 7.26 -8.85 0.10
N CYS A 67 8.40 -8.67 0.78
CA CYS A 67 9.51 -9.61 0.77
C CYS A 67 9.10 -10.95 1.38
N SER A 68 8.31 -10.94 2.46
CA SER A 68 7.77 -12.17 3.06
C SER A 68 6.87 -12.94 2.09
N ALA A 69 5.98 -12.24 1.38
CA ALA A 69 5.13 -12.83 0.35
C ALA A 69 5.97 -13.43 -0.79
N TRP A 70 6.94 -12.69 -1.29
CA TRP A 70 7.89 -13.16 -2.31
C TRP A 70 8.66 -14.40 -1.87
N PHE A 71 9.21 -14.42 -0.65
CA PHE A 71 10.01 -15.53 -0.12
C PHE A 71 9.20 -16.84 0.02
N ARG A 72 7.92 -16.71 0.40
CA ARG A 72 7.00 -17.84 0.57
C ARG A 72 6.49 -18.39 -0.75
N MET A 73 6.53 -17.60 -1.82
CA MET A 73 6.04 -18.03 -3.12
C MET A 73 6.92 -19.14 -3.70
N ARG A 74 6.26 -20.11 -4.33
CA ARG A 74 6.86 -21.23 -5.06
C ARG A 74 6.18 -21.34 -6.41
N GLY A 75 6.97 -21.52 -7.47
CA GLY A 75 6.48 -21.73 -8.82
C GLY A 75 5.82 -23.11 -9.00
N SER A 76 5.30 -23.36 -10.20
CA SER A 76 4.60 -24.62 -10.53
C SER A 76 5.45 -25.88 -10.38
N HIS A 77 6.78 -25.75 -10.38
CA HIS A 77 7.73 -26.84 -10.17
C HIS A 77 8.42 -26.76 -8.79
N ASP A 78 7.81 -26.07 -7.83
CA ASP A 78 8.38 -25.76 -6.50
C ASP A 78 9.64 -24.88 -6.55
N ASP A 79 9.90 -24.22 -7.68
CA ASP A 79 11.02 -23.29 -7.82
C ASP A 79 10.78 -22.01 -7.03
N ALA A 80 11.74 -21.60 -6.21
CA ALA A 80 11.71 -20.31 -5.53
C ALA A 80 11.89 -19.16 -6.52
N LEU A 81 11.25 -18.01 -6.24
CA LEU A 81 11.46 -16.79 -7.02
C LEU A 81 12.91 -16.29 -6.85
N SER A 82 13.46 -15.74 -7.93
CA SER A 82 14.83 -15.23 -7.98
C SER A 82 14.97 -13.83 -7.35
N PRO A 83 16.19 -13.41 -6.95
CA PRO A 83 16.46 -12.03 -6.52
C PRO A 83 16.13 -10.96 -7.58
N ALA A 84 16.22 -11.31 -8.87
CA ALA A 84 15.82 -10.42 -9.96
C ALA A 84 14.30 -10.19 -9.95
N GLN A 85 13.51 -11.24 -9.74
CA GLN A 85 12.06 -11.15 -9.57
C GLN A 85 11.66 -10.38 -8.31
N TRP A 86 12.43 -10.47 -7.22
CA TRP A 86 12.25 -9.58 -6.06
C TRP A 86 12.43 -8.11 -6.44
N THR A 87 13.51 -7.79 -7.15
CA THR A 87 13.80 -6.41 -7.55
C THR A 87 12.69 -5.85 -8.44
N GLN A 88 12.21 -6.65 -9.39
CA GLN A 88 11.06 -6.32 -10.22
C GLN A 88 9.81 -6.08 -9.38
N LEU A 89 9.40 -7.06 -8.56
CA LEU A 89 8.21 -6.96 -7.71
C LEU A 89 8.23 -5.71 -6.82
N ARG A 90 9.39 -5.43 -6.20
CA ARG A 90 9.59 -4.25 -5.36
C ARG A 90 9.39 -2.95 -6.16
N ASN A 91 9.96 -2.86 -7.36
CA ASN A 91 9.85 -1.66 -8.19
C ASN A 91 8.42 -1.46 -8.70
N ASP A 92 7.75 -2.55 -9.08
CA ASP A 92 6.40 -2.53 -9.65
C ASP A 92 5.33 -2.15 -8.61
N LEU A 93 5.55 -2.49 -7.33
CA LEU A 93 4.53 -2.31 -6.29
C LEU A 93 4.84 -1.22 -5.27
N ILE A 94 6.11 -1.03 -4.89
CA ILE A 94 6.48 -0.14 -3.78
C ILE A 94 7.57 0.86 -4.12
N SER A 95 7.85 1.11 -5.41
CA SER A 95 8.59 2.31 -5.81
C SER A 95 7.77 3.57 -5.50
N ASN A 96 8.44 4.73 -5.38
CA ASN A 96 7.73 6.00 -5.17
C ASN A 96 6.69 6.27 -6.26
N ASP A 97 7.00 5.94 -7.52
CA ASP A 97 6.08 6.14 -8.64
C ASP A 97 4.88 5.18 -8.55
N ALA A 98 5.12 3.91 -8.20
CA ALA A 98 4.05 2.93 -7.98
C ALA A 98 3.13 3.33 -6.82
N LEU A 99 3.71 3.76 -5.69
CA LEU A 99 2.95 4.22 -4.52
C LEU A 99 2.19 5.53 -4.81
N ALA A 100 2.78 6.45 -5.55
CA ALA A 100 2.08 7.66 -5.98
C ALA A 100 0.90 7.33 -6.89
N HIS A 101 1.11 6.50 -7.91
CA HIS A 101 0.05 6.08 -8.84
C HIS A 101 -1.09 5.38 -8.11
N ARG A 102 -0.77 4.41 -7.24
CA ARG A 102 -1.77 3.73 -6.40
C ARG A 102 -2.48 4.72 -5.48
N GLY A 103 -1.72 5.62 -4.85
CA GLY A 103 -2.26 6.64 -3.95
C GLY A 103 -3.26 7.58 -4.63
N TYR A 104 -2.97 8.05 -5.84
CA TYR A 104 -3.94 8.82 -6.64
C TYR A 104 -5.19 7.99 -6.97
N THR A 105 -5.02 6.71 -7.30
CA THR A 105 -6.13 5.81 -7.66
C THR A 105 -7.10 5.63 -6.50
N VAL A 106 -6.59 5.54 -5.27
CA VAL A 106 -7.42 5.34 -4.06
C VAL A 106 -7.77 6.64 -3.34
N GLY A 107 -7.36 7.81 -3.86
CA GLY A 107 -7.71 9.12 -3.31
C GLY A 107 -6.85 9.62 -2.14
N ILE A 108 -5.64 9.07 -1.93
CA ILE A 108 -4.72 9.54 -0.88
C ILE A 108 -4.31 11.00 -1.09
N ASP A 109 -4.26 11.49 -2.33
CA ASP A 109 -3.95 12.88 -2.62
C ASP A 109 -4.95 13.86 -1.99
N GLN A 110 -6.20 13.44 -1.79
CA GLN A 110 -7.27 14.28 -1.27
C GLN A 110 -7.21 14.48 0.25
N VAL A 111 -6.58 13.54 0.97
CA VAL A 111 -6.50 13.60 2.44
C VAL A 111 -5.26 14.37 2.92
N ILE A 112 -4.33 14.75 2.03
CA ILE A 112 -3.07 15.39 2.41
C ILE A 112 -3.30 16.80 2.93
N ILE A 113 -2.81 17.06 4.15
CA ILE A 113 -2.80 18.39 4.75
C ILE A 113 -1.56 19.13 4.27
N THR A 114 -1.75 20.06 3.33
CA THR A 114 -0.67 20.85 2.73
C THR A 114 -0.50 22.21 3.39
N ALA A 115 0.66 22.83 3.16
CA ALA A 115 0.91 24.22 3.54
C ALA A 115 0.17 25.16 2.58
N SER A 116 -0.30 26.31 3.07
CA SER A 116 -0.88 27.34 2.20
C SER A 116 0.08 27.81 1.08
N SER A 117 1.39 27.73 1.32
CA SER A 117 2.46 28.05 0.37
C SER A 117 2.76 26.94 -0.64
N THR A 118 2.19 25.74 -0.48
CA THR A 118 2.39 24.60 -1.39
C THR A 118 1.05 23.88 -1.57
N PRO A 119 0.07 24.54 -2.24
CA PRO A 119 -1.28 23.98 -2.37
C PRO A 119 -1.32 22.76 -3.30
N THR A 120 -0.35 22.62 -4.20
CA THR A 120 -0.29 21.52 -5.17
C THR A 120 0.33 20.27 -4.55
N VAL A 121 -0.46 19.19 -4.50
CA VAL A 121 0.00 17.86 -4.07
C VAL A 121 0.88 17.24 -5.16
N SER A 122 2.12 16.92 -4.82
CA SER A 122 3.07 16.26 -5.75
C SER A 122 3.04 14.73 -5.62
N PRO A 123 3.47 13.97 -6.65
CA PRO A 123 3.57 12.50 -6.56
C PRO A 123 4.40 12.03 -5.36
N LYS A 124 5.47 12.75 -5.03
CA LYS A 124 6.31 12.47 -3.86
C LYS A 124 5.53 12.60 -2.54
N MET A 125 4.64 13.58 -2.44
CA MET A 125 3.79 13.76 -1.25
C MET A 125 2.78 12.62 -1.12
N VAL A 126 2.20 12.18 -2.23
CA VAL A 126 1.28 11.03 -2.26
C VAL A 126 2.00 9.75 -1.84
N ALA A 127 3.15 9.45 -2.42
CA ALA A 127 3.94 8.27 -2.05
C ALA A 127 4.36 8.28 -0.57
N ALA A 128 4.85 9.42 -0.07
CA ALA A 128 5.23 9.56 1.33
C ALA A 128 4.02 9.42 2.27
N THR A 129 2.87 9.98 1.91
CA THR A 129 1.63 9.85 2.69
C THR A 129 1.12 8.41 2.68
N PHE A 130 1.21 7.71 1.55
CA PHE A 130 0.92 6.28 1.47
C PHE A 130 1.77 5.50 2.47
N GLY A 131 3.09 5.69 2.43
CA GLY A 131 4.00 5.11 3.42
C GLY A 131 3.60 5.47 4.84
N ALA A 132 3.26 6.74 5.09
CA ALA A 132 2.87 7.19 6.43
C ALA A 132 1.59 6.53 6.94
N ILE A 133 0.60 6.31 6.07
CA ILE A 133 -0.63 5.59 6.42
C ILE A 133 -0.29 4.15 6.81
N ILE A 134 0.56 3.45 6.04
CA ILE A 134 0.98 2.09 6.38
C ILE A 134 1.77 2.06 7.70
N GLY A 135 2.66 3.03 7.92
CA GLY A 135 3.38 3.18 9.18
C GLY A 135 2.42 3.41 10.36
N ALA A 136 1.39 4.24 10.18
CA ALA A 136 0.35 4.48 11.16
C ALA A 136 -0.45 3.20 11.46
N VAL A 137 -0.85 2.44 10.44
CA VAL A 137 -1.54 1.15 10.61
C VAL A 137 -0.67 0.17 11.40
N HIS A 138 0.62 0.12 11.12
CA HIS A 138 1.56 -0.72 11.86
C HIS A 138 1.65 -0.32 13.34
N GLU A 139 1.76 0.97 13.65
CA GLU A 139 1.82 1.48 15.04
C GLU A 139 0.52 1.30 15.83
N ASP A 140 -0.61 1.18 15.11
CA ASP A 140 -1.92 0.99 15.73
C ASP A 140 -2.29 -0.48 15.91
N GLY A 141 -2.12 -1.30 14.87
CA GLY A 141 -2.63 -2.68 14.80
C GLY A 141 -1.59 -3.75 14.45
N GLY A 142 -0.32 -3.38 14.28
CA GLY A 142 0.79 -4.31 14.01
C GLY A 142 0.74 -4.97 12.63
N ASP A 143 1.56 -6.01 12.46
CA ASP A 143 1.80 -6.68 11.18
C ASP A 143 0.52 -7.27 10.55
N ALA A 144 -0.36 -7.82 11.38
CA ALA A 144 -1.62 -8.40 10.91
C ALA A 144 -2.57 -7.34 10.33
N ALA A 145 -2.59 -6.13 10.88
CA ALA A 145 -3.38 -5.03 10.34
C ALA A 145 -2.81 -4.55 9.00
N VAL A 146 -1.49 -4.38 8.93
CA VAL A 146 -0.79 -4.03 7.68
C VAL A 146 -1.07 -5.04 6.58
N HIS A 147 -0.97 -6.34 6.88
CA HIS A 147 -1.23 -7.38 5.90
C HIS A 147 -2.63 -7.28 5.30
N LYS A 148 -3.66 -7.05 6.14
CA LYS A 148 -5.05 -6.87 5.68
C LYS A 148 -5.21 -5.62 4.82
N VAL A 149 -4.59 -4.50 5.22
CA VAL A 149 -4.60 -3.27 4.42
C VAL A 149 -3.90 -3.49 3.07
N MET A 150 -2.74 -4.13 3.06
CA MET A 150 -2.02 -4.44 1.83
C MET A 150 -2.82 -5.38 0.91
N GLN A 151 -3.54 -6.34 1.48
CA GLN A 151 -4.44 -7.21 0.74
C GLN A 151 -5.63 -6.42 0.17
N HIS A 152 -6.30 -5.61 0.98
CA HIS A 152 -7.40 -4.74 0.55
C HIS A 152 -6.99 -3.82 -0.60
N LEU A 153 -5.80 -3.23 -0.49
CA LEU A 153 -5.26 -2.32 -1.49
C LEU A 153 -4.69 -3.05 -2.72
N GLY A 154 -4.68 -4.38 -2.77
CA GLY A 154 -4.24 -5.17 -3.93
C GLY A 154 -2.71 -5.21 -4.13
N PHE A 155 -1.92 -5.23 -3.06
CA PHE A 155 -0.45 -5.40 -3.16
C PHE A 155 -0.04 -6.84 -3.49
N PHE A 156 -0.93 -7.81 -3.25
CA PHE A 156 -0.66 -9.21 -3.53
C PHE A 156 -1.22 -9.68 -4.89
N ASP A 157 -1.92 -8.79 -5.60
CA ASP A 157 -2.48 -9.03 -6.93
C ASP A 157 -1.43 -8.77 -8.02
N HIS A 158 -0.32 -9.48 -7.95
CA HIS A 158 0.79 -9.37 -8.90
C HIS A 158 1.06 -10.72 -9.55
N ALA A 159 1.45 -10.75 -10.84
CA ALA A 159 1.70 -11.99 -11.57
C ALA A 159 2.78 -12.88 -10.91
N LEU A 160 3.77 -12.27 -10.25
CA LEU A 160 4.79 -13.00 -9.47
C LEU A 160 4.27 -13.54 -8.13
N LEU A 161 3.13 -13.04 -7.63
CA LEU A 161 2.54 -13.45 -6.35
C LEU A 161 1.23 -14.23 -6.51
N THR A 162 0.75 -14.41 -7.74
CA THR A 162 -0.44 -15.17 -8.07
C THR A 162 -0.03 -16.42 -8.83
N VAL A 163 -0.35 -17.59 -8.30
CA VAL A 163 -0.16 -18.84 -9.05
C VAL A 163 -1.15 -18.83 -10.20
N THR A 164 -0.70 -18.42 -11.38
CA THR A 164 -1.48 -18.65 -12.59
C THR A 164 -1.40 -20.13 -12.87
N SER A 165 -2.40 -20.89 -12.42
CA SER A 165 -2.65 -22.24 -12.93
C SER A 165 -2.97 -22.09 -14.42
N LEU A 166 -1.94 -22.12 -15.26
CA LEU A 166 -2.11 -22.35 -16.68
C LEU A 166 -2.67 -23.77 -16.81
N PHE A 167 -3.99 -23.87 -16.83
CA PHE A 167 -4.68 -25.08 -17.24
C PHE A 167 -4.16 -25.46 -18.62
N PHE A 168 -3.46 -26.59 -18.69
CA PHE A 168 -3.12 -27.27 -19.93
C PHE A 168 -4.41 -27.45 -20.75
N HIS A 169 -4.52 -26.74 -21.88
CA HIS A 169 -5.44 -27.16 -22.93
C HIS A 169 -4.76 -28.32 -23.68
N SER A 170 -4.95 -29.52 -23.17
CA SER A 170 -4.68 -30.75 -23.92
C SER A 170 -5.63 -30.77 -25.14
N HIS A 171 -5.04 -30.67 -26.33
CA HIS A 171 -5.75 -30.92 -27.57
C HIS A 171 -5.53 -32.39 -27.96
N PRO A 172 -6.54 -33.28 -27.91
CA PRO A 172 -6.43 -34.59 -28.50
C PRO A 172 -6.82 -34.50 -29.98
N GLN A 173 -5.86 -34.56 -30.89
CA GLN A 173 -6.17 -34.87 -32.29
C GLN A 173 -6.27 -36.38 -32.46
N HIS A 174 -7.53 -36.83 -32.47
CA HIS A 174 -7.94 -38.01 -33.21
C HIS A 174 -7.59 -37.80 -34.69
N GLU A 175 -6.82 -38.73 -35.28
CA GLU A 175 -6.94 -39.00 -36.71
C GLU A 175 -6.95 -40.53 -36.93
N GLN A 176 -8.14 -41.01 -37.27
CA GLN A 176 -8.35 -42.33 -37.86
C GLN A 176 -7.98 -42.27 -39.35
N ARG A 177 -7.23 -43.26 -39.84
CA ARG A 177 -7.52 -44.05 -41.07
C ARG A 177 -6.41 -45.11 -41.28
N LEU A 178 -6.77 -46.41 -41.27
CA LEU A 178 -6.94 -47.30 -42.44
C LEU A 178 -5.57 -47.70 -43.04
N VAL A 179 -5.20 -48.96 -43.31
CA VAL A 179 -5.88 -50.06 -44.02
C VAL A 179 -5.15 -51.39 -43.70
N MET A 180 -5.91 -52.48 -43.76
CA MET A 180 -5.48 -53.87 -43.86
C MET A 180 -4.25 -54.10 -44.77
N HIS A 181 -3.37 -55.02 -44.36
CA HIS A 181 -3.00 -56.21 -45.14
C HIS A 181 -2.25 -57.21 -44.25
#